data_AF-A0A257V5X5-F1
#
_entry.id   AF-A0A257V5X5-F1
#
_cell.length_a   1.000
_cell.length_b   1.000
_cell.length_c   1.000
_cell.angle_alpha   90.00
_cell.angle_beta   90.00
_cell.angle_gamma   90.00
#
_symmetry.space_group_name_H-M   'P 1'
#
loop_
_entity.id
_entity.type
_entity.pdbx_description
1 polymer ?
#
loop_
_entity_poly.entity_id
_entity_poly.type
_entity_poly.pdbx_seq_one_letter_code
_entity_poly.pdbx_strand_id
1 'polypeptide(L)'
;MIVPIPYVHAGIGVLLSVISVPLILRKVPMNHLYGVRIPKAFVSAENWYEINAYGGKLLFGFGVFLLAFAYFDRDAAPPPTSAWAPVWLIVPLAPLVLVIARITVFARRLPDR
;
A
#
# COMPACT_ATOMS: atom_id res chain seq x y z
N MET A 1 1.76 24.52 -11.03
CA MET A 1 1.92 23.38 -11.96
C MET A 1 0.88 22.33 -11.60
N ILE A 2 0.01 21.94 -12.52
CA ILE A 2 -0.99 20.88 -12.28
C ILE A 2 -0.31 19.55 -12.57
N VAL A 3 -0.27 18.64 -11.60
CA VAL A 3 0.36 17.33 -11.74
C VAL A 3 -0.58 16.40 -12.53
N PRO A 4 -0.13 15.80 -13.66
CA PRO A 4 -0.89 14.76 -14.36
C PRO A 4 -1.25 13.59 -13.45
N ILE A 5 -2.46 13.06 -13.59
CA ILE A 5 -2.99 11.95 -12.77
C ILE A 5 -2.05 10.72 -12.77
N PRO A 6 -1.50 10.26 -13.90
CA PRO A 6 -0.60 9.10 -13.91
C PRO A 6 0.64 9.30 -13.03
N TYR A 7 1.15 10.53 -12.90
CA TYR A 7 2.31 10.82 -12.04
C TYR A 7 1.96 10.75 -10.56
N VAL A 8 0.70 11.01 -10.19
CA VAL A 8 0.22 10.82 -8.81
C VAL A 8 0.18 9.33 -8.48
N HIS A 9 -0.41 8.49 -9.34
CA HIS A 9 -0.43 7.04 -9.16
C HIS A 9 0.98 6.46 -9.15
N ALA A 10 1.86 6.89 -10.05
CA ALA A 10 3.25 6.46 -10.08
C ALA A 10 4.00 6.84 -8.80
N GLY A 11 3.85 8.08 -8.32
CA GLY A 11 4.47 8.53 -7.08
C GLY A 11 4.04 7.72 -5.86
N ILE A 12 2.73 7.45 -5.72
CA ILE A 12 2.20 6.58 -4.66
C ILE A 12 2.74 5.15 -4.83
N GLY A 13 2.74 4.62 -6.07
CA GLY A 13 3.22 3.29 -6.39
C GLY A 13 4.69 3.08 -6.00
N VAL A 14 5.58 3.99 -6.41
CA VAL A 14 7.00 3.98 -6.03
C VAL A 14 7.13 4.02 -4.51
N LEU A 15 6.46 4.98 -3.85
CA LEU A 15 6.54 5.13 -2.41
C LEU A 15 6.15 3.84 -1.69
N LEU A 16 4.98 3.28 -2.01
CA LEU A 16 4.46 2.06 -1.39
C LEU A 16 5.38 0.87 -1.64
N SER A 17 5.88 0.70 -2.86
CA SER A 17 6.82 -0.36 -3.18
C SER A 17 8.11 -0.24 -2.36
N VAL A 18 8.75 0.95 -2.33
CA VAL A 18 10.01 1.18 -1.62
C VAL A 18 9.85 0.95 -0.12
N ILE A 19 8.85 1.57 0.51
CA ILE A 19 8.62 1.42 1.95
C ILE A 19 8.11 0.02 2.33
N SER A 20 7.71 -0.81 1.38
CA SER A 20 7.32 -2.19 1.70
C SER A 20 8.52 -3.13 1.78
N VAL A 21 9.61 -2.85 1.06
CA VAL A 21 10.79 -3.74 1.00
C VAL A 21 11.38 -4.09 2.37
N PRO A 22 11.73 -3.14 3.26
CA PRO A 22 12.34 -3.51 4.54
C PRO A 22 11.38 -4.25 5.48
N LEU A 23 10.06 -4.06 5.31
CA LEU A 23 9.03 -4.83 6.03
C LEU A 23 9.00 -6.29 5.55
N ILE A 24 9.01 -6.51 4.23
CA ILE A 24 9.07 -7.85 3.62
C ILE A 24 10.32 -8.60 4.07
N LEU A 25 11.46 -7.90 4.11
CA LEU A 25 12.75 -8.45 4.52
C LEU A 25 12.89 -8.62 6.05
N ARG A 26 11.85 -8.32 6.84
CA ARG A 26 11.87 -8.38 8.31
C ARG A 26 13.02 -7.60 8.95
N LYS A 27 13.40 -6.46 8.35
CA LYS A 27 14.54 -5.63 8.82
C LYS A 27 14.14 -4.55 9.82
N VAL A 28 12.84 -4.34 10.02
CA VAL A 28 12.31 -3.24 10.83
C VAL A 28 11.93 -3.78 12.21
N PRO A 29 12.62 -3.40 13.29
CA PRO A 29 12.23 -3.80 14.63
C PRO A 29 10.91 -3.15 15.05
N MET A 30 10.26 -3.72 16.08
CA MET A 30 9.02 -3.19 16.63
C MET A 30 9.19 -1.73 17.04
N ASN A 31 8.31 -0.87 16.51
CA ASN A 31 8.40 0.58 16.74
C ASN A 31 7.03 1.26 16.56
N HIS A 32 6.93 2.51 16.99
CA HIS A 32 5.66 3.26 16.96
C HIS A 32 5.48 4.16 15.74
N LEU A 33 6.43 4.22 14.80
CA LEU A 33 6.39 5.17 13.67
C LEU A 33 6.11 4.49 12.32
N TYR A 34 6.62 3.29 12.11
CA TYR A 34 6.74 2.67 10.79
C TYR A 34 6.34 1.19 10.79
N GLY A 35 5.59 0.79 9.76
CA GLY A 35 5.01 -0.54 9.60
C GLY A 35 3.49 -0.57 9.74
N VAL A 36 2.92 -1.78 9.72
CA VAL A 36 1.51 -2.06 10.00
C VAL A 36 1.29 -2.07 11.51
N ARG A 37 0.84 -0.94 12.03
CA ARG A 37 0.73 -0.66 13.48
C ARG A 37 -0.65 -0.94 14.04
N ILE A 38 -1.19 -2.12 13.77
CA ILE A 38 -2.42 -2.59 14.42
C ILE A 38 -2.09 -3.15 15.81
N PRO A 39 -3.00 -3.11 16.80
CA PRO A 39 -2.72 -3.59 18.17
C PRO A 39 -2.11 -4.99 18.22
N LYS A 40 -2.59 -5.88 17.34
CA LYS A 40 -2.11 -7.26 17.20
C LYS A 40 -0.62 -7.38 16.85
N ALA A 41 -0.05 -6.41 16.14
CA ALA A 41 1.36 -6.37 15.78
C ALA A 41 2.28 -6.08 16.98
N PHE A 42 1.75 -5.48 18.05
CA PHE A 42 2.51 -5.16 19.26
C PHE A 42 2.44 -6.24 20.35
N VAL A 43 1.72 -7.34 20.10
CA VAL A 43 1.58 -8.45 21.06
C VAL A 43 2.92 -9.16 21.28
N SER A 44 3.71 -9.37 20.23
CA SER A 44 5.00 -10.05 20.30
C SER A 44 5.89 -9.64 19.11
N ALA A 45 7.20 -9.84 19.24
CA ALA A 45 8.14 -9.60 18.14
C ALA A 45 7.83 -10.49 16.93
N GLU A 46 7.38 -11.73 17.16
CA GLU A 46 6.97 -12.65 16.09
C GLU A 46 5.77 -12.09 15.32
N ASN A 47 4.71 -11.67 16.03
CA ASN A 47 3.53 -11.07 15.41
C ASN A 47 3.89 -9.80 14.63
N TRP A 48 4.79 -8.98 15.17
CA TRP A 48 5.29 -7.81 14.49
C TRP A 48 5.87 -8.16 13.12
N TYR A 49 6.80 -9.12 13.06
CA TYR A 49 7.46 -9.50 11.81
C TYR A 49 6.52 -10.23 10.85
N GLU A 50 5.64 -11.10 11.33
CA GLU A 50 4.67 -11.80 10.48
C GLU A 50 3.68 -10.83 9.83
N ILE A 51 3.07 -9.94 10.62
CA ILE A 51 2.11 -8.95 10.12
C ILE A 51 2.77 -7.97 9.17
N ASN A 52 3.95 -7.45 9.52
CA ASN A 52 4.66 -6.50 8.66
C ASN A 52 5.18 -7.13 7.38
N ALA A 53 5.70 -8.37 7.41
CA ALA A 53 6.14 -9.05 6.20
C ALA A 53 4.96 -9.36 5.27
N TYR A 54 3.84 -9.84 5.82
CA TYR A 54 2.63 -10.10 5.03
C TYR A 54 2.02 -8.81 4.47
N GLY A 55 1.84 -7.79 5.32
CA GLY A 55 1.30 -6.50 4.90
C GLY A 55 2.20 -5.78 3.90
N GLY A 56 3.52 -5.84 4.11
CA GLY A 56 4.51 -5.35 3.15
C GLY A 56 4.38 -6.02 1.78
N LYS A 57 4.21 -7.34 1.71
CA LYS A 57 3.99 -8.04 0.41
C LYS A 57 2.75 -7.53 -0.32
N LEU A 58 1.64 -7.33 0.40
CA LEU A 58 0.40 -6.83 -0.20
C LEU A 58 0.53 -5.37 -0.65
N LEU A 59 1.14 -4.51 0.19
CA LEU A 59 1.38 -3.11 -0.14
C LEU A 59 2.37 -2.95 -1.29
N PHE A 60 3.40 -3.80 -1.37
CA PHE A 60 4.32 -3.85 -2.50
C PHE A 60 3.59 -4.23 -3.79
N GLY A 61 2.78 -5.30 -3.75
CA GLY A 61 1.97 -5.73 -4.90
C GLY A 61 0.99 -4.63 -5.34
N PHE A 62 0.37 -3.92 -4.40
CA PHE A 62 -0.48 -2.77 -4.70
C PHE A 62 0.30 -1.60 -5.29
N GLY A 63 1.52 -1.32 -4.80
CA GLY A 63 2.41 -0.32 -5.39
C GLY A 63 2.79 -0.66 -6.83
N VAL A 64 3.14 -1.92 -7.12
CA VAL A 64 3.40 -2.42 -8.48
C VAL A 64 2.17 -2.31 -9.36
N PHE A 65 0.98 -2.61 -8.83
CA PHE A 65 -0.28 -2.42 -9.55
C PHE A 65 -0.49 -0.94 -9.93
N LEU A 66 -0.25 0.02 -9.03
CA LEU A 66 -0.37 1.44 -9.33
C LEU A 66 0.65 1.92 -10.36
N LEU A 67 1.88 1.38 -10.33
CA LEU A 67 2.90 1.66 -11.34
C LEU A 67 2.48 1.14 -12.72
N ALA A 68 1.95 -0.08 -12.78
CA ALA A 68 1.43 -0.65 -14.02
C ALA A 68 0.24 0.18 -14.54
N PHE A 69 -0.70 0.52 -13.67
CA PHE A 69 -1.84 1.37 -14.02
C PHE A 69 -1.37 2.72 -14.58
N ALA A 70 -0.47 3.42 -13.89
CA ALA A 70 0.10 4.69 -14.34
C ALA A 70 0.80 4.58 -15.72
N TYR A 71 1.52 3.48 -15.95
CA TYR A 71 2.21 3.25 -17.22
C TYR A 71 1.24 3.06 -18.39
N PHE A 72 0.18 2.26 -18.22
CA PHE A 72 -0.81 2.00 -19.27
C PHE A 72 -1.78 3.17 -19.47
N ASP A 73 -2.08 3.94 -18.41
CA ASP A 73 -3.03 5.05 -18.44
C ASP A 73 -2.42 6.38 -18.91
N ARG A 74 -1.10 6.43 -19.16
CA ARG A 74 -0.35 7.66 -19.46
C ARG A 74 -0.93 8.51 -20.60
N ASP A 75 -1.50 7.86 -21.62
CA ASP A 75 -2.06 8.52 -22.80
C ASP A 75 -3.60 8.59 -22.76
N ALA A 76 -4.25 7.92 -21.81
CA ALA A 76 -5.71 7.83 -21.68
C ALA A 76 -6.27 8.68 -20.53
N ALA A 77 -5.44 9.04 -19.55
CA ALA A 77 -5.87 9.79 -18.38
C ALA A 77 -6.49 11.15 -18.77
N PRO A 78 -7.65 11.51 -18.20
CA PRO A 78 -8.26 12.81 -18.45
C PRO A 78 -7.37 13.94 -17.92
N PRO A 79 -7.44 15.15 -18.51
CA PRO A 79 -6.75 16.30 -17.94
C PRO A 79 -7.28 16.57 -16.52
N PRO A 80 -6.46 17.05 -15.58
CA PRO A 80 -6.90 17.23 -14.19
C PRO A 80 -8.01 18.27 -13.99
N THR A 81 -8.32 19.07 -15.01
CA THR A 81 -9.46 20.00 -15.06
C THR A 81 -10.78 19.33 -15.47
N SER A 82 -10.75 18.07 -15.91
CA SER A 82 -11.93 17.31 -16.30
C SER A 82 -12.82 16.96 -15.10
N ALA A 83 -14.14 16.99 -15.29
CA ALA A 83 -15.11 16.50 -14.29
C ALA A 83 -14.91 15.01 -13.94
N TRP A 84 -14.29 14.23 -14.83
CA TRP A 84 -14.00 12.81 -14.62
C TRP A 84 -12.68 12.55 -13.88
N ALA A 85 -11.83 13.57 -13.71
CA ALA A 85 -10.53 13.42 -13.07
C ALA A 85 -10.59 12.78 -11.67
N PRO A 86 -11.54 13.13 -10.77
CA PRO A 86 -11.62 12.49 -9.46
C PRO A 86 -11.94 11.00 -9.52
N VAL A 87 -12.80 10.58 -10.45
CA VAL A 87 -13.15 9.16 -10.63
C VAL A 87 -11.91 8.38 -11.06
N TRP A 88 -11.19 8.90 -12.05
CA TRP A 88 -9.96 8.29 -12.56
C TRP A 88 -8.85 8.23 -11.51
N LEU A 89 -8.77 9.23 -10.64
CA LEU A 89 -7.81 9.27 -9.54
C LEU A 89 -8.13 8.22 -8.46
N ILE A 90 -9.40 8.09 -8.06
CA ILE A 90 -9.82 7.33 -6.89
C ILE A 90 -10.04 5.84 -7.19
N VAL A 91 -10.58 5.48 -8.35
CA VAL A 91 -10.92 4.08 -8.67
C VAL A 91 -9.72 3.13 -8.55
N PRO A 92 -8.52 3.46 -9.06
CA PRO A 92 -7.32 2.63 -8.87
C PRO A 92 -6.87 2.51 -7.41
N LEU A 93 -7.35 3.38 -6.51
CA LEU A 93 -7.07 3.29 -5.08
C LEU A 93 -8.03 2.35 -4.34
N ALA A 94 -9.18 2.01 -4.92
CA ALA A 94 -10.18 1.15 -4.28
C ALA A 94 -9.65 -0.23 -3.83
N PRO A 95 -8.78 -0.93 -4.58
CA PRO A 95 -8.18 -2.19 -4.15
C PRO A 95 -7.40 -2.11 -2.83
N LEU A 96 -6.97 -0.91 -2.39
CA LEU A 96 -6.31 -0.71 -1.10
C LEU A 96 -7.21 -1.13 0.07
N VAL A 97 -8.53 -0.98 -0.05
CA VAL A 97 -9.50 -1.44 0.96
C VAL A 97 -9.39 -2.95 1.15
N LEU A 98 -9.27 -3.70 0.05
CA LEU A 98 -9.08 -5.15 0.09
C LEU A 98 -7.72 -5.50 0.70
N VAL A 99 -6.65 -4.76 0.37
CA VAL A 99 -5.32 -4.95 0.99
C VAL A 99 -5.41 -4.81 2.51
N ILE A 100 -6.01 -3.72 3.01
CA ILE A 100 -6.18 -3.47 4.44
C ILE A 100 -7.04 -4.56 5.10
N ALA A 101 -8.15 -4.94 4.47
CA ALA A 101 -9.01 -6.03 4.96
C ALA A 101 -8.24 -7.35 5.06
N ARG A 102 -7.40 -7.68 4.06
CA ARG A 102 -6.61 -8.92 4.06
C ARG A 102 -5.52 -8.90 5.13
N ILE A 103 -4.91 -7.75 5.40
CA ILE A 103 -3.95 -7.58 6.51
C ILE A 103 -4.64 -7.79 7.86
N THR A 104 -5.79 -7.16 8.08
CA THR A 104 -6.53 -7.29 9.35
C THR A 104 -7.05 -8.72 9.57
N VAL A 105 -7.58 -9.37 8.54
CA VAL A 105 -7.99 -10.78 8.59
C VAL A 105 -6.81 -11.70 8.88
N PHE A 106 -5.65 -11.47 8.27
CA PHE A 106 -4.43 -12.25 8.55
C PHE A 106 -4.00 -12.08 10.01
N ALA A 107 -3.91 -10.85 10.50
CA ALA A 107 -3.46 -10.56 11.86
C ALA A 107 -4.34 -11.23 12.93
N ARG A 108 -5.66 -11.26 12.73
CA ARG A 108 -6.61 -11.91 13.64
C ARG A 108 -6.37 -13.42 13.83
N ARG A 109 -5.62 -14.07 12.93
CA ARG A 109 -5.29 -15.50 13.02
C ARG A 109 -4.08 -15.80 13.91
N LEU A 110 -3.29 -14.78 14.26
CA LEU A 110 -2.08 -14.95 15.05
C LEU A 110 -2.41 -15.09 16.56
N PRO A 111 -1.50 -15.63 17.39
CA PRO A 111 -1.69 -15.73 18.83
C PRO A 111 -1.84 -14.37 19.53
N ASP A 112 -2.58 -14.33 20.65
CA ASP A 112 -2.72 -13.14 21.52
C ASP A 112 -1.66 -13.06 22.62
N ARG A 113 -0.89 -14.14 22.84
CA ARG A 113 0.21 -14.25 23.81
C ARG A 113 1.23 -15.26 23.31
#